data_AF-A0A916MIB2-F1
#
_entry.id   AF-A0A916MIB2-F1
#
_cell.length_a   1.000
_cell.length_b   1.000
_cell.length_c   1.000
_cell.angle_alpha   90.00
_cell.angle_beta   90.00
_cell.angle_gamma   90.00
#
_symmetry.space_group_name_H-M   'P 1'
#
loop_
_entity.id
_entity.type
_entity.pdbx_description
1 polymer ?
#
loop_
_entity_poly.entity_id
_entity_poly.type
_entity_poly.pdbx_seq_one_letter_code
_entity_poly.pdbx_strand_id
1 'polypeptide(L)'
;MKIRKILAPLAVSAIAMFGALSPAQAVIMTDIIMMVDESGSMGNVQANLRNNIGAFASILSAGGVNAQYGLVGYGNSSVVPRMVTNLTNPTSFATAAAGLGISGGTEPGYTATAFALNSLDNQSALFSFRTGALKNIIIFTDEPSNGDTAARGTVGGVAVNLGIADTLLTNNNALFNAVLRNTNTINSFKPLADAHGGNVYDLNGLNTTNQTIVTAFVDSFAQSKLKEIVDFCTANPTDPACHQSVPEPATLALMGLGLASLGTLRRRKMV
;
A
#
# COMPACT_ATOMS: atom_id res chain seq x y z
N MET A 1 45.94 54.34 -48.94
CA MET A 1 45.36 54.46 -47.58
C MET A 1 43.84 54.53 -47.67
N LYS A 2 43.13 53.41 -47.45
CA LYS A 2 41.67 53.34 -47.30
C LYS A 2 41.32 52.17 -46.37
N ILE A 3 40.56 52.46 -45.32
CA ILE A 3 40.08 51.54 -44.28
C ILE A 3 38.94 50.67 -44.85
N ARG A 4 38.92 49.37 -44.53
CA ARG A 4 37.70 48.56 -44.50
C ARG A 4 37.70 47.65 -43.27
N LYS A 5 36.74 47.90 -42.38
CA LYS A 5 36.27 46.98 -41.32
C LYS A 5 35.43 45.86 -41.97
N ILE A 6 35.29 44.71 -41.30
CA ILE A 6 34.15 43.74 -41.25
C ILE A 6 34.69 42.48 -40.54
N LEU A 7 34.44 42.34 -39.23
CA LEU A 7 33.42 41.48 -38.58
C LEU A 7 33.86 40.02 -38.38
N ALA A 8 34.07 39.65 -37.11
CA ALA A 8 34.15 38.29 -36.62
C ALA A 8 32.74 37.70 -36.43
N PRO A 9 32.53 36.38 -36.58
CA PRO A 9 31.44 35.69 -35.94
C PRO A 9 31.93 34.86 -34.74
N LEU A 10 31.26 35.07 -33.60
CA LEU A 10 31.33 34.23 -32.41
C LEU A 10 30.99 32.77 -32.76
N ALA A 11 31.87 31.85 -32.35
CA ALA A 11 31.53 30.43 -32.25
C ALA A 11 30.74 30.21 -30.95
N VAL A 12 29.41 30.10 -31.04
CA VAL A 12 28.57 29.61 -29.94
C VAL A 12 28.76 28.10 -29.87
N SER A 13 29.57 27.64 -28.92
CA SER A 13 29.61 26.22 -28.53
C SER A 13 28.33 25.90 -27.76
N ALA A 14 27.40 25.20 -28.40
CA ALA A 14 26.25 24.60 -27.74
C ALA A 14 26.75 23.45 -26.86
N ILE A 15 26.83 23.67 -25.55
CA ILE A 15 26.96 22.62 -24.56
C ILE A 15 25.65 21.83 -24.59
N ALA A 16 25.67 20.67 -25.23
CA ALA A 16 24.61 19.68 -25.10
C ALA A 16 24.66 19.16 -23.66
N MET A 17 23.82 19.71 -22.78
CA MET A 17 23.47 19.05 -21.53
C MET A 17 22.76 17.75 -21.89
N PHE A 18 23.50 16.65 -21.88
CA PHE A 18 22.91 15.33 -21.68
C PHE A 18 22.36 15.32 -20.25
N GLY A 19 21.12 15.75 -20.08
CA GLY A 19 20.36 15.45 -18.87
C GLY A 19 20.32 13.94 -18.73
N ALA A 20 20.88 13.41 -17.65
CA ALA A 20 20.75 12.00 -17.31
C ALA A 20 19.25 11.67 -17.30
N LEU A 21 18.84 10.79 -18.22
CA LEU A 21 17.53 10.17 -18.14
C LEU A 21 17.55 9.32 -16.87
N SER A 22 16.92 9.79 -15.80
CA SER A 22 16.65 8.93 -14.65
C SER A 22 15.85 7.72 -15.17
N PRO A 23 16.27 6.48 -14.89
CA PRO A 23 15.45 5.33 -15.26
C PRO A 23 14.06 5.53 -14.65
N ALA A 24 13.02 5.29 -15.44
CA ALA A 24 11.66 5.26 -14.93
C ALA A 24 11.63 4.26 -13.77
N GLN A 25 11.40 4.74 -12.55
CA GLN A 25 11.33 3.88 -11.38
C GLN A 25 10.13 2.95 -11.58
N ALA A 26 10.37 1.63 -11.52
CA ALA A 26 9.30 0.65 -11.61
C ALA A 26 8.28 0.94 -10.50
N VAL A 27 7.00 0.97 -10.86
CA VAL A 27 5.93 1.25 -9.91
C VAL A 27 5.54 -0.07 -9.26
N ILE A 28 5.63 -0.15 -7.93
CA ILE A 28 5.24 -1.37 -7.21
C ILE A 28 3.73 -1.31 -6.98
N MET A 29 2.99 -2.25 -7.55
CA MET A 29 1.54 -2.34 -7.30
C MET A 29 1.31 -3.05 -5.97
N THR A 30 0.53 -2.43 -5.08
CA THR A 30 0.25 -3.00 -3.75
C THR A 30 -1.21 -2.85 -3.37
N ASP A 31 -1.84 -3.91 -2.93
CA ASP A 31 -3.20 -3.90 -2.39
C ASP A 31 -3.13 -4.06 -0.88
N ILE A 32 -3.51 -2.99 -0.17
CA ILE A 32 -3.44 -2.91 1.29
C ILE A 32 -4.84 -3.12 1.85
N ILE A 33 -5.05 -4.21 2.58
CA ILE A 33 -6.29 -4.44 3.33
C ILE A 33 -6.05 -4.12 4.79
N MET A 34 -6.75 -3.10 5.29
CA MET A 34 -6.72 -2.71 6.69
C MET A 34 -7.92 -3.37 7.39
N MET A 35 -7.63 -4.20 8.38
CA MET A 35 -8.63 -4.89 9.21
C MET A 35 -8.68 -4.17 10.55
N VAL A 36 -9.83 -3.56 10.86
CA VAL A 36 -9.97 -2.66 12.00
C VAL A 36 -11.02 -3.21 12.95
N ASP A 37 -10.60 -3.36 14.20
CA ASP A 37 -11.48 -3.72 15.30
C ASP A 37 -12.52 -2.59 15.55
N GLU A 38 -13.77 -3.01 15.61
CA GLU A 38 -14.97 -2.19 15.78
C GLU A 38 -15.41 -2.07 17.25
N SER A 39 -14.60 -2.58 18.19
CA SER A 39 -14.83 -2.42 19.61
C SER A 39 -14.85 -0.93 20.03
N GLY A 40 -15.57 -0.63 21.12
CA GLY A 40 -15.76 0.75 21.58
C GLY A 40 -14.46 1.46 21.98
N SER A 41 -13.44 0.71 22.43
CA SER A 41 -12.11 1.23 22.78
C SER A 41 -11.31 1.72 21.56
N MET A 42 -11.69 1.29 20.35
CA MET A 42 -10.99 1.59 19.11
C MET A 42 -11.42 2.92 18.46
N GLY A 43 -12.42 3.63 19.00
CA GLY A 43 -12.98 4.83 18.37
C GLY A 43 -11.94 5.92 18.02
N ASN A 44 -10.95 6.16 18.89
CA ASN A 44 -9.86 7.10 18.59
C ASN A 44 -8.94 6.60 17.48
N VAL A 45 -8.61 5.30 17.48
CA VAL A 45 -7.78 4.67 16.44
C VAL A 45 -8.48 4.79 15.09
N GLN A 46 -9.77 4.43 15.02
CA GLN A 46 -10.58 4.51 13.80
C GLN A 46 -10.62 5.94 13.25
N ALA A 47 -10.83 6.93 14.13
CA ALA A 47 -10.85 8.33 13.74
C ALA A 47 -9.50 8.81 13.20
N ASN A 48 -8.40 8.48 13.90
CA ASN A 48 -7.06 8.87 13.48
C ASN A 48 -6.63 8.14 12.20
N LEU A 49 -6.96 6.87 12.03
CA LEU A 49 -6.72 6.12 10.79
C LEU A 49 -7.41 6.80 9.59
N ARG A 50 -8.72 7.08 9.74
CA ARG A 50 -9.52 7.78 8.71
C ARG A 50 -8.91 9.13 8.34
N ASN A 51 -8.53 9.92 9.34
CA ASN A 51 -8.05 11.29 9.11
C ASN A 51 -6.65 11.32 8.49
N ASN A 52 -5.85 10.26 8.65
CA ASN A 52 -4.44 10.25 8.25
C ASN A 52 -4.12 9.30 7.08
N ILE A 53 -5.08 8.54 6.56
CA ILE A 53 -4.84 7.65 5.41
C ILE A 53 -4.29 8.39 4.18
N GLY A 54 -4.67 9.66 3.98
CA GLY A 54 -4.13 10.49 2.90
C GLY A 54 -2.63 10.73 3.03
N ALA A 55 -2.13 10.98 4.25
CA ALA A 55 -0.70 11.18 4.51
C ALA A 55 0.08 9.86 4.32
N PHE A 56 -0.43 8.77 4.90
CA PHE A 56 0.12 7.42 4.69
C PHE A 56 0.27 7.09 3.20
N ALA A 57 -0.79 7.31 2.42
CA ALA A 57 -0.79 7.04 0.98
C ALA A 57 0.13 7.96 0.17
N SER A 58 0.28 9.21 0.61
CA SER A 58 1.17 10.18 -0.05
C SER A 58 2.62 9.75 0.10
N ILE A 59 3.03 9.25 1.26
CA ILE A 59 4.38 8.73 1.49
C ILE A 59 4.67 7.51 0.61
N LEU A 60 3.73 6.56 0.53
CA LEU A 60 3.89 5.38 -0.34
C LEU A 60 4.00 5.75 -1.81
N SER A 61 3.12 6.63 -2.30
CA SER A 61 3.12 7.05 -3.71
C SER A 61 4.36 7.87 -4.08
N ALA A 62 4.85 8.74 -3.19
CA ALA A 62 6.13 9.43 -3.37
C ALA A 62 7.32 8.46 -3.44
N GLY A 63 7.21 7.29 -2.80
CA GLY A 63 8.18 6.21 -2.87
C GLY A 63 8.06 5.27 -4.07
N GLY A 64 7.15 5.54 -5.01
CA GLY A 64 6.94 4.71 -6.21
C GLY A 64 5.97 3.54 -6.02
N VAL A 65 5.16 3.55 -4.96
CA VAL A 65 4.14 2.51 -4.71
C VAL A 65 2.77 2.97 -5.21
N ASN A 66 2.17 2.19 -6.10
CA ASN A 66 0.78 2.36 -6.53
C ASN A 66 -0.14 1.50 -5.66
N ALA A 67 -0.55 2.08 -4.53
CA ALA A 67 -1.38 1.40 -3.54
C ALA A 67 -2.88 1.61 -3.75
N GLN A 68 -3.67 0.54 -3.59
CA GLN A 68 -5.12 0.62 -3.34
C GLN A 68 -5.45 0.09 -1.95
N TYR A 69 -6.54 0.57 -1.38
CA TYR A 69 -6.87 0.39 0.03
C TYR A 69 -8.25 -0.24 0.18
N GLY A 70 -8.31 -1.38 0.85
CA GLY A 70 -9.55 -2.06 1.26
C GLY A 70 -9.70 -2.03 2.77
N LEU A 71 -10.95 -2.09 3.25
CA LEU A 71 -11.26 -1.99 4.68
C LEU A 71 -12.16 -3.14 5.12
N VAL A 72 -11.73 -3.82 6.18
CA VAL A 72 -12.52 -4.83 6.91
C VAL A 72 -12.85 -4.27 8.29
N GLY A 73 -14.11 -4.39 8.70
CA GLY A 73 -14.55 -4.22 10.08
C GLY A 73 -14.76 -5.58 10.73
N TYR A 74 -14.31 -5.76 11.96
CA TYR A 74 -14.55 -6.98 12.76
C TYR A 74 -14.63 -6.62 14.26
N GLY A 75 -14.91 -7.56 15.15
CA GLY A 75 -14.97 -7.28 16.60
C GLY A 75 -16.37 -6.95 17.13
N ASN A 76 -17.33 -6.69 16.23
CA ASN A 76 -18.71 -6.43 16.62
C ASN A 76 -19.41 -7.69 17.15
N SER A 77 -20.09 -7.55 18.29
CA SER A 77 -20.82 -8.62 18.99
C SER A 77 -21.80 -9.42 18.14
N SER A 78 -22.31 -8.84 17.04
CA SER A 78 -23.32 -9.45 16.18
C SER A 78 -22.84 -9.73 14.75
N VAL A 79 -21.59 -9.37 14.40
CA VAL A 79 -21.16 -9.34 12.99
C VAL A 79 -19.88 -10.17 12.82
N VAL A 80 -19.95 -11.13 11.90
CA VAL A 80 -18.77 -11.74 11.27
C VAL A 80 -17.94 -10.66 10.58
N PRO A 81 -16.63 -10.84 10.35
CA PRO A 81 -15.84 -9.87 9.60
C PRO A 81 -16.56 -9.42 8.33
N ARG A 82 -16.59 -8.11 8.07
CA ARG A 82 -17.36 -7.52 6.98
C ARG A 82 -16.48 -6.60 6.15
N MET A 83 -16.75 -6.54 4.85
CA MET A 83 -16.15 -5.56 3.98
C MET A 83 -16.84 -4.21 4.19
N VAL A 84 -16.07 -3.20 4.57
CA VAL A 84 -16.55 -1.81 4.69
C VAL A 84 -16.35 -1.07 3.37
N THR A 85 -15.20 -1.30 2.71
CA THR A 85 -14.99 -0.94 1.31
C THR A 85 -14.08 -1.94 0.63
N ASN A 86 -14.32 -2.18 -0.65
CA ASN A 86 -13.36 -2.85 -1.54
C ASN A 86 -12.15 -1.92 -1.80
N LEU A 87 -11.15 -2.44 -2.51
CA LEU A 87 -9.95 -1.71 -2.93
C LEU A 87 -10.31 -0.42 -3.68
N THR A 88 -9.86 0.70 -3.13
CA THR A 88 -10.17 2.04 -3.63
C THR A 88 -9.04 3.03 -3.33
N ASN A 89 -9.24 4.29 -3.70
CA ASN A 89 -8.30 5.38 -3.41
C ASN A 89 -8.41 5.84 -1.94
N PRO A 90 -7.39 6.54 -1.40
CA PRO A 90 -7.37 6.98 0.00
C PRO A 90 -8.57 7.82 0.44
N THR A 91 -9.08 8.69 -0.45
CA THR A 91 -10.22 9.55 -0.15
C THR A 91 -11.49 8.74 0.05
N SER A 92 -11.78 7.82 -0.88
CA SER A 92 -12.93 6.91 -0.78
C SER A 92 -12.80 5.95 0.40
N PHE A 93 -11.58 5.48 0.70
CA PHE A 93 -11.32 4.71 1.93
C PHE A 93 -11.66 5.52 3.17
N ALA A 94 -11.22 6.79 3.27
CA ALA A 94 -11.50 7.65 4.42
C ALA A 94 -13.02 7.87 4.59
N THR A 95 -13.75 8.07 3.49
CA THR A 95 -15.22 8.15 3.54
C THR A 95 -15.84 6.86 4.07
N ALA A 96 -15.41 5.70 3.57
CA ALA A 96 -15.93 4.41 4.02
C ALA A 96 -15.58 4.11 5.49
N ALA A 97 -14.40 4.51 5.95
CA ALA A 97 -13.96 4.33 7.34
C ALA A 97 -14.83 5.09 8.36
N ALA A 98 -15.62 6.08 7.93
CA ALA A 98 -16.66 6.69 8.79
C ALA A 98 -17.82 5.71 9.12
N GLY A 99 -17.96 4.63 8.36
CA GLY A 99 -18.96 3.57 8.57
C GLY A 99 -18.46 2.40 9.42
N LEU A 100 -17.28 2.51 10.05
CA LEU A 100 -16.86 1.56 11.08
C LEU A 100 -17.75 1.69 12.33
N GLY A 101 -18.07 0.55 12.93
CA GLY A 101 -18.79 0.45 14.18
C GLY A 101 -17.90 0.73 15.39
N ILE A 102 -18.55 1.01 16.52
CA ILE A 102 -17.92 1.23 17.83
C ILE A 102 -18.59 0.34 18.90
N SER A 103 -18.99 -0.86 18.51
CA SER A 103 -19.61 -1.86 19.36
C SER A 103 -18.75 -3.11 19.35
N GLY A 104 -18.36 -3.60 20.52
CA GLY A 104 -17.48 -4.77 20.68
C GLY A 104 -18.20 -5.99 21.25
N GLY A 105 -17.51 -7.13 21.24
CA GLY A 105 -17.92 -8.31 21.99
C GLY A 105 -16.96 -9.48 21.84
N THR A 106 -16.52 -9.77 20.63
CA THR A 106 -15.48 -10.79 20.39
C THR A 106 -14.73 -10.37 19.15
N GLU A 107 -13.41 -10.51 19.18
CA GLU A 107 -12.47 -10.00 18.19
C GLU A 107 -11.83 -11.16 17.41
N PRO A 108 -12.55 -11.79 16.45
CA PRO A 108 -12.05 -12.96 15.70
C PRO A 108 -11.05 -12.52 14.61
N GLY A 109 -9.87 -12.08 15.03
CA GLY A 109 -8.83 -11.53 14.15
C GLY A 109 -8.27 -12.55 13.15
N TYR A 110 -8.21 -13.84 13.49
CA TYR A 110 -7.82 -14.88 12.54
C TYR A 110 -8.89 -15.07 11.46
N THR A 111 -10.16 -15.07 11.85
CA THR A 111 -11.28 -15.11 10.92
C THR A 111 -11.31 -13.88 10.02
N ALA A 112 -10.99 -12.70 10.56
CA ALA A 112 -10.87 -11.46 9.79
C ALA A 112 -9.72 -11.55 8.76
N THR A 113 -8.61 -12.19 9.11
CA THR A 113 -7.49 -12.45 8.20
C THR A 113 -7.93 -13.33 7.02
N ALA A 114 -8.66 -14.41 7.29
CA ALA A 114 -9.21 -15.25 6.23
C ALA A 114 -10.24 -14.52 5.36
N PHE A 115 -11.09 -13.66 5.95
CA PHE A 115 -12.02 -12.82 5.21
C PHE A 115 -11.30 -11.84 4.28
N ALA A 116 -10.26 -11.16 4.77
CA ALA A 116 -9.45 -10.22 4.00
C ALA A 116 -8.78 -10.89 2.79
N LEU A 117 -8.46 -12.18 2.89
CA LEU A 117 -7.86 -12.99 1.83
C LEU A 117 -8.90 -13.71 0.95
N ASN A 118 -10.19 -13.36 1.03
CA ASN A 118 -11.27 -14.01 0.27
C ASN A 118 -11.33 -15.54 0.46
N SER A 119 -10.99 -16.01 1.67
CA SER A 119 -10.72 -17.43 1.91
C SER A 119 -11.77 -18.10 2.79
N LEU A 120 -12.76 -17.36 3.33
CA LEU A 120 -13.83 -17.98 4.10
C LEU A 120 -14.78 -18.77 3.20
N ASP A 121 -15.24 -19.91 3.70
CA ASP A 121 -16.28 -20.71 3.04
C ASP A 121 -17.55 -19.88 2.86
N ASN A 122 -18.15 -19.92 1.67
CA ASN A 122 -19.36 -19.19 1.32
C ASN A 122 -19.26 -17.65 1.47
N GLN A 123 -18.06 -17.08 1.50
CA GLN A 123 -17.86 -15.64 1.48
C GLN A 123 -18.40 -15.04 0.18
N SER A 124 -19.36 -14.13 0.30
CA SER A 124 -19.98 -13.45 -0.85
C SER A 124 -19.31 -12.11 -1.19
N ALA A 125 -18.84 -11.38 -0.18
CA ALA A 125 -18.12 -10.13 -0.34
C ALA A 125 -16.63 -10.40 -0.54
N LEU A 126 -16.14 -10.26 -1.77
CA LEU A 126 -14.77 -10.59 -2.15
C LEU A 126 -13.99 -9.34 -2.58
N PHE A 127 -12.79 -9.14 -2.02
CA PHE A 127 -11.87 -8.11 -2.45
C PHE A 127 -11.40 -8.36 -3.88
N SER A 128 -11.41 -7.33 -4.71
CA SER A 128 -11.01 -7.44 -6.11
C SER A 128 -9.52 -7.17 -6.26
N PHE A 129 -8.68 -8.06 -5.72
CA PHE A 129 -7.22 -7.93 -5.79
C PHE A 129 -6.76 -7.75 -7.23
N ARG A 130 -5.90 -6.77 -7.46
CA ARG A 130 -5.32 -6.48 -8.76
C ARG A 130 -4.32 -7.56 -9.11
N THR A 131 -4.40 -8.05 -10.35
CA THR A 131 -3.42 -9.00 -10.88
C THR A 131 -2.02 -8.38 -10.79
N GLY A 132 -1.10 -9.12 -10.18
CA GLY A 132 0.27 -8.68 -9.99
C GLY A 132 0.43 -7.56 -8.96
N ALA A 133 -0.54 -7.31 -8.08
CA ALA A 133 -0.32 -6.47 -6.91
C ALA A 133 0.15 -7.31 -5.72
N LEU A 134 1.10 -6.78 -4.96
CA LEU A 134 1.53 -7.32 -3.68
C LEU A 134 0.38 -7.17 -2.67
N LYS A 135 -0.02 -8.26 -2.01
CA LYS A 135 -1.04 -8.21 -0.96
C LYS A 135 -0.39 -7.81 0.36
N ASN A 136 -0.89 -6.76 1.00
CA ASN A 136 -0.45 -6.33 2.33
C ASN A 136 -1.65 -6.30 3.27
N ILE A 137 -1.65 -7.14 4.29
CA ILE A 137 -2.72 -7.25 5.27
C ILE A 137 -2.24 -6.57 6.56
N ILE A 138 -3.05 -5.65 7.09
CA ILE A 138 -2.70 -4.89 8.29
C ILE A 138 -3.85 -4.99 9.29
N ILE A 139 -3.59 -5.55 10.47
CA ILE A 139 -4.59 -5.63 11.55
C ILE A 139 -4.41 -4.49 12.56
N PHE A 140 -5.51 -3.91 13.03
CA PHE A 140 -5.55 -2.87 14.06
C PHE A 140 -6.49 -3.31 15.19
N THR A 141 -5.94 -3.60 16.37
CA THR A 141 -6.74 -4.01 17.54
C THR A 141 -6.00 -3.85 18.85
N ASP A 142 -6.75 -3.63 19.93
CA ASP A 142 -6.24 -3.58 21.29
C ASP A 142 -6.40 -4.88 22.08
N GLU A 143 -6.96 -5.92 21.48
CA GLU A 143 -7.28 -7.20 22.15
C GLU A 143 -6.81 -8.44 21.35
N PRO A 144 -6.49 -9.56 22.03
CA PRO A 144 -6.07 -10.78 21.36
C PRO A 144 -7.19 -11.38 20.49
N SER A 145 -6.80 -12.16 19.47
CA SER A 145 -7.80 -12.90 18.68
C SER A 145 -8.59 -13.82 19.60
N ASN A 146 -9.90 -13.68 19.59
CA ASN A 146 -10.78 -14.52 20.37
C ASN A 146 -12.10 -14.81 19.65
N GLY A 147 -12.77 -15.88 20.07
CA GLY A 147 -14.02 -16.38 19.49
C GLY A 147 -14.02 -16.56 17.97
N ASP A 148 -12.90 -16.96 17.38
CA ASP A 148 -12.83 -17.52 16.04
C ASP A 148 -13.58 -18.87 15.99
N THR A 149 -14.91 -18.81 15.91
CA THR A 149 -15.79 -20.00 15.87
C THR A 149 -16.25 -20.28 14.44
N ALA A 150 -16.69 -21.51 14.18
CA ALA A 150 -17.22 -21.89 12.87
C ALA A 150 -18.43 -21.04 12.45
N ALA A 151 -19.22 -20.54 13.41
CA ALA A 151 -20.33 -19.64 13.13
C ALA A 151 -19.87 -18.26 12.61
N ARG A 152 -18.63 -17.86 12.92
CA ARG A 152 -18.05 -16.60 12.46
C ARG A 152 -17.29 -16.72 11.15
N GLY A 153 -16.87 -17.92 10.80
CA GLY A 153 -16.23 -18.23 9.54
C GLY A 153 -15.48 -19.55 9.60
N THR A 154 -15.45 -20.25 8.47
CA THR A 154 -14.67 -21.47 8.32
C THR A 154 -13.80 -21.42 7.07
N VAL A 155 -12.77 -22.23 7.05
CA VAL A 155 -11.96 -22.54 5.88
C VAL A 155 -11.93 -24.05 5.77
N GLY A 156 -12.52 -24.61 4.71
CA GLY A 156 -12.66 -26.07 4.58
C GLY A 156 -13.51 -26.69 5.68
N GLY A 157 -14.51 -25.96 6.18
CA GLY A 157 -15.43 -26.39 7.24
C GLY A 157 -14.87 -26.29 8.66
N VAL A 158 -13.64 -25.79 8.85
CA VAL A 158 -12.99 -25.66 10.16
C VAL A 158 -12.91 -24.20 10.57
N ALA A 159 -13.20 -23.91 11.85
CA ALA A 159 -13.06 -22.58 12.42
C ALA A 159 -11.61 -22.08 12.27
N VAL A 160 -11.46 -20.83 11.86
CA VAL A 160 -10.13 -20.28 11.57
C VAL A 160 -9.31 -20.17 12.85
N ASN A 161 -8.10 -20.71 12.84
CA ASN A 161 -7.15 -20.55 13.93
C ASN A 161 -5.84 -19.95 13.39
N LEU A 162 -4.87 -19.71 14.28
CA LEU A 162 -3.57 -19.15 13.93
C LEU A 162 -2.90 -19.91 12.77
N GLY A 163 -2.90 -21.25 12.80
CA GLY A 163 -2.26 -22.07 11.77
C GLY A 163 -2.95 -22.00 10.40
N ILE A 164 -4.29 -21.88 10.39
CA ILE A 164 -5.05 -21.64 9.15
C ILE A 164 -4.73 -20.25 8.61
N ALA A 165 -4.75 -19.21 9.45
CA ALA A 165 -4.42 -17.85 9.03
C ALA A 165 -2.99 -17.77 8.45
N ASP A 166 -2.03 -18.42 9.10
CA ASP A 166 -0.63 -18.54 8.65
C ASP A 166 -0.52 -19.23 7.28
N THR A 167 -1.22 -20.35 7.10
CA THR A 167 -1.27 -21.08 5.82
C THR A 167 -1.88 -20.21 4.72
N LEU A 168 -2.94 -19.47 5.02
CA LEU A 168 -3.59 -18.59 4.05
C LEU A 168 -2.68 -17.44 3.63
N LEU A 169 -1.96 -16.82 4.56
CA LEU A 169 -0.99 -15.76 4.25
C LEU A 169 0.14 -16.29 3.36
N THR A 170 0.67 -17.48 3.68
CA THR A 170 1.66 -18.19 2.86
C THR A 170 1.16 -18.41 1.43
N ASN A 171 -0.02 -19.03 1.29
CA ASN A 171 -0.60 -19.37 -0.02
C ASN A 171 -0.92 -18.14 -0.87
N ASN A 172 -1.15 -16.99 -0.23
CA ASN A 172 -1.43 -15.74 -0.91
C ASN A 172 -0.18 -14.89 -1.18
N ASN A 173 1.01 -15.34 -0.75
CA ASN A 173 2.25 -14.55 -0.75
C ASN A 173 2.01 -13.14 -0.17
N ALA A 174 1.26 -13.08 0.92
CA ALA A 174 0.79 -11.83 1.50
C ALA A 174 1.72 -11.37 2.62
N LEU A 175 2.03 -10.07 2.65
CA LEU A 175 2.70 -9.45 3.79
C LEU A 175 1.70 -9.22 4.92
N PHE A 176 2.09 -9.45 6.18
CA PHE A 176 1.21 -9.26 7.34
C PHE A 176 1.82 -8.32 8.37
N ASN A 177 1.09 -7.26 8.72
CA ASN A 177 1.52 -6.28 9.71
C ASN A 177 0.45 -6.10 10.78
N ALA A 178 0.87 -5.67 11.95
CA ALA A 178 -0.04 -5.57 13.08
C ALA A 178 0.20 -4.27 13.87
N VAL A 179 -0.85 -3.50 14.10
CA VAL A 179 -0.86 -2.33 14.96
C VAL A 179 -1.61 -2.71 16.22
N LEU A 180 -0.89 -2.97 17.30
CA LEU A 180 -1.37 -3.72 18.46
C LEU A 180 -1.12 -2.99 19.77
N ARG A 181 -1.88 -3.34 20.81
CA ARG A 181 -1.66 -2.87 22.19
C ARG A 181 -1.61 -4.05 23.15
N ASN A 182 -0.72 -3.99 24.14
CA ASN A 182 -0.55 -4.99 25.21
C ASN A 182 0.05 -6.33 24.76
N THR A 183 0.67 -7.03 25.72
CA THR A 183 1.42 -8.27 25.49
C THR A 183 0.57 -9.42 24.96
N ASN A 184 -0.65 -9.61 25.45
CA ASN A 184 -1.51 -10.72 25.02
C ASN A 184 -1.95 -10.58 23.55
N THR A 185 -2.28 -9.36 23.15
CA THR A 185 -2.60 -9.01 21.76
C THR A 185 -1.40 -9.22 20.86
N ILE A 186 -0.22 -8.76 21.28
CA ILE A 186 1.04 -9.00 20.58
C ILE A 186 1.28 -10.50 20.41
N ASN A 187 1.09 -11.31 21.45
CA ASN A 187 1.28 -12.76 21.37
C ASN A 187 0.34 -13.45 20.36
N SER A 188 -0.83 -12.85 20.07
CA SER A 188 -1.78 -13.42 19.10
C SER A 188 -1.34 -13.21 17.64
N PHE A 189 -0.80 -12.02 17.32
CA PHE A 189 -0.57 -11.62 15.92
C PHE A 189 0.91 -11.50 15.54
N LYS A 190 1.83 -11.35 16.51
CA LYS A 190 3.27 -11.29 16.23
C LYS A 190 3.77 -12.51 15.46
N PRO A 191 3.35 -13.76 15.74
CA PRO A 191 3.78 -14.91 14.95
C PRO A 191 3.46 -14.76 13.46
N LEU A 192 2.31 -14.18 13.10
CA LEU A 192 1.95 -13.92 11.72
C LEU A 192 2.81 -12.80 11.11
N ALA A 193 3.03 -11.71 11.84
CA ALA A 193 3.90 -10.63 11.34
C ALA A 193 5.33 -11.11 11.09
N ASP A 194 5.90 -11.87 12.02
CA ASP A 194 7.25 -12.43 11.92
C ASP A 194 7.39 -13.41 10.74
N ALA A 195 6.36 -14.26 10.52
CA ALA A 195 6.38 -15.26 9.46
C ALA A 195 6.14 -14.67 8.06
N HIS A 196 5.41 -13.56 7.96
CA HIS A 196 4.93 -12.99 6.70
C HIS A 196 5.52 -11.61 6.41
N GLY A 197 6.81 -11.43 6.74
CA GLY A 197 7.63 -10.30 6.27
C GLY A 197 7.17 -8.91 6.73
N GLY A 198 6.42 -8.83 7.83
CA GLY A 198 5.94 -7.55 8.36
C GLY A 198 6.38 -7.27 9.79
N ASN A 199 5.77 -6.22 10.36
CA ASN A 199 6.18 -5.67 11.64
C ASN A 199 4.98 -5.50 12.59
N VAL A 200 5.30 -5.40 13.88
CA VAL A 200 4.36 -5.00 14.93
C VAL A 200 4.61 -3.55 15.33
N TYR A 201 3.57 -2.74 15.34
CA TYR A 201 3.57 -1.33 15.69
C TYR A 201 2.70 -1.08 16.93
N ASP A 202 3.07 -0.06 17.72
CA ASP A 202 2.29 0.31 18.92
C ASP A 202 1.04 1.12 18.55
N LEU A 203 -0.13 0.53 18.83
CA LEU A 203 -1.44 1.15 18.61
C LEU A 203 -1.62 2.47 19.38
N ASN A 204 -0.87 2.70 20.46
CA ASN A 204 -0.94 3.97 21.19
C ASN A 204 -0.57 5.18 20.33
N GLY A 205 0.17 4.97 19.23
CA GLY A 205 0.43 6.02 18.23
C GLY A 205 -0.83 6.55 17.55
N LEU A 206 -1.88 5.71 17.42
CA LEU A 206 -3.20 6.10 16.93
C LEU A 206 -4.24 6.24 18.03
N ASN A 207 -4.04 5.65 19.20
CA ASN A 207 -4.98 5.74 20.33
C ASN A 207 -4.69 6.95 21.24
N THR A 208 -4.70 8.14 20.65
CA THR A 208 -4.43 9.40 21.36
C THR A 208 -5.12 10.57 20.66
N THR A 209 -5.40 11.64 21.40
CA THR A 209 -5.89 12.91 20.85
C THR A 209 -4.75 13.85 20.46
N ASN A 210 -3.51 13.56 20.87
CA ASN A 210 -2.34 14.36 20.55
C ASN A 210 -1.92 14.15 19.08
N GLN A 211 -2.26 15.10 18.22
CA GLN A 211 -1.99 15.02 16.78
C GLN A 211 -0.50 15.00 16.45
N THR A 212 0.39 15.54 17.29
CA THR A 212 1.84 15.41 17.07
C THR A 212 2.29 13.96 17.17
N ILE A 213 1.73 13.19 18.12
CA ILE A 213 2.02 11.75 18.25
C ILE A 213 1.44 10.99 17.06
N VAL A 214 0.19 11.30 16.67
CA VAL A 214 -0.47 10.67 15.53
C VAL A 214 0.31 10.88 14.24
N THR A 215 0.70 12.13 13.94
CA THR A 215 1.48 12.45 12.74
C THR A 215 2.83 11.74 12.75
N ALA A 216 3.58 11.77 13.87
CA ALA A 216 4.86 11.08 13.97
C ALA A 216 4.72 9.56 13.79
N PHE A 217 3.65 8.97 14.35
CA PHE A 217 3.33 7.56 14.15
C PHE A 217 3.03 7.27 12.69
N VAL A 218 2.14 8.03 12.05
CA VAL A 218 1.73 7.80 10.65
C VAL A 218 2.92 7.94 9.71
N ASP A 219 3.78 8.94 9.91
CA ASP A 219 4.97 9.14 9.09
C ASP A 219 5.95 7.97 9.22
N SER A 220 6.29 7.58 10.45
CA SER A 220 7.20 6.45 10.68
C SER A 220 6.62 5.11 10.22
N PHE A 221 5.31 4.90 10.43
CA PHE A 221 4.60 3.73 9.96
C PHE A 221 4.63 3.66 8.43
N ALA A 222 4.24 4.73 7.73
CA ALA A 222 4.24 4.76 6.27
C ALA A 222 5.64 4.61 5.66
N GLN A 223 6.67 5.19 6.27
CA GLN A 223 8.06 5.00 5.84
C GLN A 223 8.54 3.57 6.04
N SER A 224 8.20 2.95 7.18
CA SER A 224 8.49 1.54 7.44
C SER A 224 7.80 0.64 6.43
N LYS A 225 6.52 0.92 6.10
CA LYS A 225 5.75 0.21 5.07
C LYS A 225 6.34 0.37 3.67
N LEU A 226 6.74 1.58 3.30
CA LEU A 226 7.42 1.83 2.03
C LEU A 226 8.70 1.00 1.93
N LYS A 227 9.52 1.01 2.99
CA LYS A 227 10.77 0.23 3.04
C LYS A 227 10.49 -1.26 2.88
N GLU A 228 9.51 -1.79 3.61
CA GLU A 228 9.10 -3.20 3.52
C GLU A 228 8.74 -3.60 2.07
N ILE A 229 7.93 -2.80 1.39
CA ILE A 229 7.50 -3.06 0.01
C ILE A 229 8.69 -3.05 -0.96
N VAL A 230 9.60 -2.08 -0.80
CA VAL A 230 10.81 -1.96 -1.63
C VAL A 230 11.79 -3.10 -1.37
N ASP A 231 12.00 -3.46 -0.09
CA ASP A 231 12.85 -4.57 0.31
C ASP A 231 12.31 -5.90 -0.24
N PHE A 232 10.98 -6.12 -0.17
CA PHE A 232 10.33 -7.29 -0.75
C PHE A 232 10.66 -7.41 -2.24
N CYS A 233 10.54 -6.33 -3.00
CA CYS A 233 10.86 -6.36 -4.43
C CYS A 233 12.35 -6.50 -4.73
N THR A 234 13.20 -6.00 -3.85
CA THR A 234 14.65 -6.19 -3.94
C THR A 234 15.03 -7.65 -3.72
N ALA A 235 14.40 -8.32 -2.75
CA ALA A 235 14.60 -9.72 -2.45
C ALA A 235 13.94 -10.66 -3.46
N ASN A 236 12.82 -10.22 -4.06
CA ASN A 236 12.02 -11.00 -5.01
C ASN A 236 11.94 -10.27 -6.36
N PRO A 237 13.07 -10.09 -7.06
CA PRO A 237 13.12 -9.30 -8.29
C PRO A 237 12.42 -9.98 -9.45
N THR A 238 11.76 -11.13 -9.29
CA THR A 238 10.93 -11.82 -10.29
C THR A 238 9.44 -11.80 -9.95
N ASP A 239 9.05 -11.24 -8.80
CA ASP A 239 7.65 -11.18 -8.37
C ASP A 239 6.85 -10.26 -9.30
N PRO A 240 5.64 -10.66 -9.75
CA PRO A 240 4.82 -9.85 -10.65
C PRO A 240 4.56 -8.40 -10.17
N ALA A 241 4.55 -8.15 -8.86
CA ALA A 241 4.38 -6.82 -8.28
C ALA A 241 5.57 -5.88 -8.50
N CYS A 242 6.73 -6.44 -8.81
CA CYS A 242 8.01 -5.73 -8.88
C CYS A 242 8.44 -5.39 -10.32
N HIS A 243 7.67 -5.82 -11.34
CA HIS A 243 8.01 -5.70 -12.77
C HIS A 243 7.22 -4.66 -13.56
N GLN A 244 6.41 -3.84 -12.92
CA GLN A 244 5.54 -2.93 -13.66
C GLN A 244 6.32 -1.67 -14.10
N SER A 245 6.84 -1.72 -15.33
CA SER A 245 7.45 -0.56 -16.00
C SER A 245 6.38 0.48 -16.32
N VAL A 246 6.58 1.72 -15.87
CA VAL A 246 5.78 2.86 -16.34
C VAL A 246 6.05 3.03 -17.83
N PRO A 247 5.00 3.16 -18.69
CA PRO A 247 5.21 3.54 -20.08
C PRO A 247 6.01 4.84 -20.12
N GLU A 248 7.11 4.88 -20.86
CA GLU A 248 7.96 6.07 -20.97
C GLU A 248 7.10 7.31 -21.26
N PRO A 249 7.34 8.44 -20.58
CA PRO A 249 6.61 9.66 -20.88
C PRO A 249 6.78 9.99 -22.37
N ALA A 250 5.67 10.33 -23.04
CA ALA A 250 5.61 10.61 -24.47
C ALA A 250 6.60 11.69 -24.97
N THR A 251 7.33 12.35 -24.07
CA THR A 251 8.46 13.23 -24.36
C THR A 251 9.59 12.53 -25.13
N LEU A 252 9.85 11.24 -24.91
CA LEU A 252 10.84 10.48 -25.71
C LEU A 252 10.34 10.23 -27.15
N ALA A 253 9.05 9.98 -27.35
CA ALA A 253 8.45 9.90 -28.68
C ALA A 253 8.49 11.25 -29.43
N LEU A 254 8.25 12.37 -28.73
CA LEU A 254 8.36 13.71 -29.31
C LEU A 254 9.81 14.13 -29.63
N MET A 255 10.80 13.74 -28.81
CA MET A 255 12.21 13.98 -29.13
C MET A 255 12.70 13.14 -30.32
N GLY A 256 12.25 11.88 -30.44
CA GLY A 256 12.53 11.03 -31.60
C GLY A 256 11.99 11.61 -32.92
N LEU A 257 10.77 12.16 -32.89
CA LEU A 257 10.16 12.84 -34.04
C LEU A 257 10.81 14.21 -34.33
N GLY A 258 11.25 14.94 -33.30
CA GLY A 258 11.97 16.21 -33.44
C GLY A 258 13.35 16.08 -34.10
N LEU A 259 14.09 15.01 -33.80
CA LEU A 259 15.39 14.75 -34.42
C LEU A 259 15.27 14.25 -35.87
N ALA A 260 14.24 13.46 -36.18
CA ALA A 260 13.96 13.02 -37.55
C ALA A 260 13.53 14.17 -38.49
N SER A 261 12.79 15.16 -37.96
CA SER A 261 12.39 16.36 -38.72
C SER A 261 13.57 17.29 -38.99
N LEU A 262 14.55 17.41 -38.08
CA LEU A 262 15.79 18.17 -38.31
C LEU A 262 16.72 17.48 -39.33
N GLY A 263 16.77 16.14 -39.35
CA GLY A 263 17.55 15.37 -40.33
C GLY A 263 17.01 15.47 -41.76
N THR A 264 15.68 15.52 -41.92
CA THR A 264 15.04 15.66 -43.24
C THR A 264 15.11 17.08 -43.81
N LEU A 265 15.09 18.11 -42.94
CA LEU A 265 15.29 19.51 -43.37
C LEU A 265 16.73 19.77 -43.86
N ARG A 266 17.73 19.05 -43.35
CA ARG A 266 19.13 19.20 -43.80
C ARG A 266 19.39 18.59 -45.18
N ARG A 267 18.63 17.55 -45.57
CA ARG A 267 18.72 16.92 -46.91
C ARG A 267 18.12 17.77 -48.03
N ARG A 268 17.22 18.72 -47.74
CA ARG A 268 16.59 19.59 -48.74
C ARG A 268 17.42 20.81 -49.16
N LYS A 269 18.61 21.02 -48.57
CA LYS A 269 19.52 22.13 -48.93
C LYS A 269 20.74 21.72 -49.78
N MET A 270 20.79 20.47 -50.26
CA MET A 270 21.88 19.95 -51.12
C MET A 270 21.38 19.46 -52.49
N VAL A 271 20.35 20.09 -53.05
CA VAL A 271 19.99 19.98 -54.48
C VAL A 271 19.92 21.38 -55.05
#